data_AF-A0A087GPH6-F1
#
_entry.id   AF-A0A087GPH6-F1
#
_cell.length_a   1.000
_cell.length_b   1.000
_cell.length_c   1.000
_cell.angle_alpha   90.00
_cell.angle_beta   90.00
_cell.angle_gamma   90.00
#
_symmetry.space_group_name_H-M   'P 1'
#
loop_
_entity.id
_entity.type
_entity.pdbx_description
1 polymer ?
#
loop_
_entity_poly.entity_id
_entity_poly.type
_entity_poly.pdbx_seq_one_letter_code
_entity_poly.pdbx_strand_id
1 'polypeptide(L)'
;MEQDPCAGVEDPDLSSELSTHRNLTIDEKNHIFLKCTEFDQKGNPFGIGGLSQNFNKGKRKEQYATSSSAAVDLEELQEEMKSARQKIAEHDEEIRRSDEENKKRDEENQKLDEENRWRDAELLELRQSHSRVSEMEKLLSFLKKDDPRIAAYLDSANETNT
;
A
#
# COMPACT_ATOMS: atom_id res chain seq x y z
N MET A 1 59.24 -38.03 -1.90
CA MET A 1 58.72 -38.36 -0.56
C MET A 1 58.11 -37.08 -0.04
N GLU A 2 56.79 -36.91 -0.22
CA GLU A 2 55.76 -37.04 0.85
C GLU A 2 55.73 -35.78 1.75
N GLN A 3 54.63 -35.09 2.08
CA GLN A 3 53.17 -35.22 1.91
C GLN A 3 52.53 -33.81 2.11
N ASP A 4 51.33 -33.57 1.58
CA ASP A 4 50.41 -32.43 1.89
C ASP A 4 49.77 -32.56 3.30
N PRO A 5 49.06 -31.54 3.86
CA PRO A 5 47.59 -31.49 3.70
C PRO A 5 46.86 -30.12 3.81
N CYS A 6 45.61 -30.10 3.33
CA CYS A 6 44.46 -29.21 3.67
C CYS A 6 44.47 -27.75 3.14
N ALA A 7 43.39 -27.18 2.58
CA ALA A 7 42.00 -27.62 2.41
C ALA A 7 41.31 -26.67 1.41
N GLY A 8 40.22 -27.15 0.79
CA GLY A 8 39.20 -26.29 0.16
C GLY A 8 39.14 -26.33 -1.35
N VAL A 9 38.77 -27.48 -1.91
CA VAL A 9 37.93 -27.49 -3.12
C VAL A 9 36.53 -27.13 -2.65
N GLU A 10 36.04 -25.96 -3.03
CA GLU A 10 34.61 -25.73 -3.17
C GLU A 10 34.38 -25.22 -4.58
N ASP A 11 33.81 -26.13 -5.37
CA ASP A 11 33.21 -25.85 -6.65
C ASP A 11 32.36 -24.57 -6.55
N PRO A 12 32.42 -23.64 -7.52
CA PRO A 12 31.47 -22.56 -7.58
C PRO A 12 30.13 -23.16 -8.01
N ASP A 13 29.41 -23.67 -7.01
CA ASP A 13 27.97 -23.90 -6.92
C ASP A 13 27.27 -23.78 -8.28
N LEU A 14 27.46 -24.81 -9.10
CA LEU A 14 26.60 -25.10 -10.24
C LEU A 14 25.33 -25.74 -9.69
N SER A 15 24.60 -24.98 -8.87
CA SER A 15 23.25 -25.33 -8.44
C SER A 15 22.29 -24.91 -9.53
N SER A 16 21.87 -25.95 -10.25
CA SER A 16 21.01 -25.96 -11.40
C SER A 16 19.61 -25.38 -11.12
N GLU A 17 19.10 -24.67 -12.11
CA GLU A 17 17.67 -24.61 -12.49
C GLU A 17 16.68 -23.73 -11.67
N LEU A 18 16.24 -22.63 -12.33
CA LEU A 18 14.90 -22.00 -12.25
C LEU A 18 14.64 -20.84 -11.26
N SER A 19 15.51 -19.83 -11.14
CA SER A 19 15.09 -18.51 -10.62
C SER A 19 15.57 -17.34 -11.49
N THR A 20 14.60 -16.62 -12.04
CA THR A 20 14.70 -15.73 -13.20
C THR A 20 15.26 -14.33 -12.90
N HIS A 21 15.84 -14.08 -11.72
CA HIS A 21 16.23 -12.73 -11.28
C HIS A 21 17.63 -12.69 -10.62
N ARG A 22 18.69 -13.05 -11.36
CA ARG A 22 20.04 -12.57 -11.00
C ARG A 22 20.19 -11.14 -11.51
N ASN A 23 20.34 -10.17 -10.60
CA ASN A 23 20.67 -8.80 -10.97
C ASN A 23 22.10 -8.77 -11.52
N LEU A 24 22.24 -8.73 -12.84
CA LEU A 24 23.52 -8.56 -13.50
C LEU A 24 24.11 -7.19 -13.16
N THR A 25 25.39 -7.16 -12.85
CA THR A 25 26.19 -5.94 -12.78
C THR A 25 26.22 -5.24 -14.15
N ILE A 26 26.56 -3.94 -14.16
CA ILE A 26 26.67 -3.17 -15.41
C ILE A 26 27.69 -3.82 -16.35
N ASP A 27 28.81 -4.32 -15.82
CA ASP A 27 29.86 -4.96 -16.60
C ASP A 27 29.40 -6.30 -17.22
N GLU A 28 28.67 -7.12 -16.47
CA GLU A 28 28.07 -8.35 -17.00
C GLU A 28 27.05 -8.06 -18.11
N LYS A 29 26.21 -7.03 -17.94
CA LYS A 29 25.26 -6.59 -18.98
C LYS A 29 25.97 -6.13 -20.25
N ASN A 30 27.01 -5.31 -20.10
CA ASN A 30 27.81 -4.82 -21.22
C ASN A 30 28.51 -5.96 -21.95
N HIS A 31 29.05 -6.93 -21.21
CA HIS A 31 29.69 -8.10 -21.78
C HIS A 31 28.72 -8.92 -22.63
N ILE A 32 27.51 -9.17 -22.12
CA ILE A 32 26.46 -9.87 -22.87
C ILE A 32 26.06 -9.09 -24.11
N PHE A 33 25.83 -7.77 -23.98
CA PHE A 33 25.48 -6.92 -25.12
C PHE A 33 26.53 -7.00 -26.24
N LEU A 34 27.81 -6.90 -25.88
CA LEU A 34 28.89 -6.97 -26.86
C LEU A 34 29.02 -8.35 -27.50
N LYS A 35 28.84 -9.43 -26.73
CA LYS A 35 28.89 -10.81 -27.22
C LYS A 35 27.73 -11.14 -28.18
N CYS A 36 26.56 -10.53 -27.95
CA CYS A 36 25.36 -10.73 -28.76
C CYS A 36 25.24 -9.74 -29.93
N THR A 37 26.13 -8.76 -30.05
CA THR A 37 26.11 -7.79 -31.15
C THR A 37 26.72 -8.41 -32.40
N GLU A 38 25.92 -8.52 -33.46
CA GLU A 38 26.41 -8.91 -34.79
C GLU A 38 26.95 -7.68 -35.54
N PHE A 39 28.06 -7.87 -36.26
CA PHE A 39 28.72 -6.84 -37.05
C PHE A 39 28.68 -7.20 -38.54
N ASP A 40 28.65 -6.17 -39.39
CA ASP A 40 28.80 -6.33 -40.83
C ASP A 40 30.26 -6.62 -41.23
N GLN A 41 30.50 -6.86 -42.53
CA GLN A 41 31.84 -7.07 -43.07
C GLN A 41 32.78 -5.87 -42.93
N LYS A 42 32.23 -4.69 -42.59
CA LYS A 42 32.96 -3.44 -42.38
C LYS A 42 33.21 -3.15 -40.90
N GLY A 43 32.73 -4.00 -40.00
CA GLY A 43 32.87 -3.86 -38.55
C GLY A 43 31.85 -2.93 -37.89
N ASN A 44 30.73 -2.60 -38.55
CA ASN A 44 29.65 -1.80 -37.96
C ASN A 44 28.57 -2.71 -37.36
N PRO A 45 28.06 -2.41 -36.15
CA PRO A 45 26.98 -3.19 -35.55
C PRO A 45 25.67 -2.95 -36.30
N PHE A 46 24.85 -3.99 -36.45
CA PHE A 46 23.51 -3.80 -36.98
C PHE A 46 22.63 -3.05 -35.96
N GLY A 47 21.93 -2.01 -36.43
CA GLY A 47 20.95 -1.29 -35.61
C GLY A 47 19.72 -2.17 -35.29
N ILE A 48 18.89 -1.73 -34.35
CA ILE A 48 17.59 -2.37 -34.07
C ILE A 48 16.78 -2.46 -35.37
N GLY A 49 16.43 -3.67 -35.78
CA GLY A 49 15.72 -3.97 -37.04
C GLY A 49 16.62 -4.14 -38.27
N GLY A 50 17.93 -3.93 -38.14
CA GLY A 50 18.93 -4.31 -39.13
C GLY A 50 19.27 -5.79 -38.95
N LEU A 51 18.98 -6.62 -39.95
CA LEU A 51 19.38 -8.02 -39.97
C LEU A 51 20.44 -8.21 -41.05
N SER A 52 21.38 -9.11 -40.79
CA SER A 52 22.33 -9.59 -41.79
C SER A 52 21.55 -10.16 -42.97
N GLN A 53 21.66 -9.53 -44.14
CA GLN A 53 20.89 -9.87 -45.35
C GLN A 53 21.41 -11.18 -45.97
N ASN A 54 21.24 -12.29 -45.27
CA ASN A 54 21.73 -13.61 -45.69
C ASN A 54 20.64 -14.43 -46.41
N PHE A 55 19.50 -13.80 -46.73
CA PHE A 55 18.45 -14.48 -47.47
C PHE A 55 18.80 -14.51 -48.96
N ASN A 56 18.92 -15.73 -49.48
CA ASN A 56 18.90 -16.02 -50.91
C ASN A 56 17.78 -15.18 -51.55
N LYS A 57 18.09 -14.49 -52.65
CA LYS A 57 17.19 -13.57 -53.40
C LYS A 57 15.98 -14.33 -53.98
N GLY A 58 15.11 -14.84 -53.12
CA GLY A 58 13.79 -15.33 -53.47
C GLY A 58 12.88 -14.12 -53.61
N LYS A 59 12.26 -13.98 -54.78
CA LYS A 59 11.21 -12.97 -54.97
C LYS A 59 10.10 -13.24 -53.96
N ARG A 60 9.94 -12.38 -52.96
CA ARG A 60 8.67 -12.31 -52.24
C ARG A 60 7.62 -11.90 -53.26
N LYS A 61 6.62 -12.77 -53.50
CA LYS A 61 5.30 -12.23 -53.78
C LYS A 61 4.90 -11.52 -52.49
N GLU A 62 4.91 -10.21 -52.50
CA GLU A 62 4.10 -9.43 -51.55
C GLU A 62 2.65 -9.75 -51.89
N GLN A 63 2.19 -10.89 -51.37
CA GLN A 63 0.82 -10.96 -50.97
C GLN A 63 0.78 -10.01 -49.77
N TYR A 64 0.44 -8.75 -50.04
CA TYR A 64 -0.47 -8.05 -49.15
C TYR A 64 -1.67 -8.99 -49.08
N ALA A 65 -1.62 -9.94 -48.17
CA ALA A 65 -2.79 -10.20 -47.40
C ALA A 65 -3.14 -8.82 -46.85
N THR A 66 -4.04 -8.14 -47.55
CA THR A 66 -5.26 -7.71 -46.89
C THR A 66 -5.69 -8.91 -46.06
N SER A 67 -5.09 -9.07 -44.88
CA SER A 67 -5.70 -9.79 -43.79
C SER A 67 -6.98 -9.02 -43.62
N SER A 68 -8.05 -9.54 -44.22
CA SER A 68 -9.40 -9.04 -44.06
C SER A 68 -9.89 -9.38 -42.65
N SER A 69 -9.08 -9.08 -41.63
CA SER A 69 -9.55 -8.64 -40.33
C SER A 69 -9.96 -7.16 -40.37
N ALA A 70 -9.93 -6.52 -41.55
CA ALA A 70 -10.47 -5.19 -41.80
C ALA A 70 -12.01 -5.13 -41.80
N ALA A 71 -12.69 -6.25 -41.51
CA ALA A 71 -14.11 -6.32 -41.25
C ALA A 71 -14.36 -6.81 -39.81
N VAL A 72 -13.69 -6.20 -38.83
CA VAL A 72 -14.47 -5.81 -37.65
C VAL A 72 -15.54 -4.91 -38.23
N ASP A 73 -16.79 -5.38 -38.22
CA ASP A 73 -17.88 -4.71 -38.89
C ASP A 73 -17.92 -3.26 -38.39
N LEU A 74 -17.93 -2.26 -39.28
CA LEU A 74 -17.90 -0.85 -38.85
C LEU A 74 -19.07 -0.55 -37.89
N GLU A 75 -20.17 -1.28 -38.07
CA GLU A 75 -21.34 -1.29 -37.20
C GLU A 75 -21.02 -1.82 -35.79
N GLU A 76 -20.27 -2.90 -35.66
CA GLU A 76 -19.86 -3.49 -34.37
C GLU A 76 -19.00 -2.50 -33.57
N LEU A 77 -18.06 -1.81 -34.23
CA LEU A 77 -17.25 -0.77 -33.58
C LEU A 77 -18.09 0.44 -33.14
N GLN A 78 -19.09 0.83 -33.94
CA GLN A 78 -20.00 1.91 -33.57
C GLN A 78 -20.91 1.51 -32.40
N GLU A 79 -21.37 0.27 -32.37
CA GLU A 79 -22.15 -0.29 -31.28
C GLU A 79 -21.33 -0.39 -29.99
N GLU A 80 -20.08 -0.84 -30.07
CA GLU A 80 -19.15 -0.86 -28.94
C GLU A 80 -18.92 0.56 -28.39
N MET A 81 -18.70 1.55 -29.25
CA MET A 81 -18.54 2.94 -28.84
C MET A 81 -19.80 3.52 -28.18
N LYS A 82 -21.00 3.14 -28.65
CA LYS A 82 -22.27 3.55 -28.01
C LYS A 82 -22.44 2.86 -26.66
N SER A 83 -22.17 1.57 -26.58
CA SER A 83 -22.22 0.78 -25.34
C SER A 83 -21.25 1.31 -24.29
N ALA A 84 -20.01 1.63 -24.68
CA ALA A 84 -19.01 2.21 -23.80
C ALA A 84 -19.46 3.55 -23.22
N ARG A 85 -20.04 4.44 -24.05
CA ARG A 85 -20.59 5.72 -23.58
C ARG A 85 -21.74 5.54 -22.60
N GLN A 86 -22.62 4.56 -22.86
CA GLN A 86 -23.71 4.24 -21.94
C GLN A 86 -23.18 3.73 -20.59
N LYS A 87 -22.21 2.80 -20.60
CA LYS A 87 -21.58 2.29 -19.38
C LYS A 87 -20.89 3.38 -18.56
N ILE A 88 -20.22 4.33 -19.21
CA ILE A 88 -19.61 5.48 -18.53
C ILE A 88 -20.69 6.32 -17.84
N ALA A 89 -21.79 6.63 -18.54
CA ALA A 89 -22.88 7.42 -17.96
C ALA A 89 -23.55 6.71 -16.78
N GLU A 90 -23.73 5.38 -16.85
CA GLU A 90 -24.25 4.57 -15.74
C GLU A 90 -23.28 4.56 -14.54
N HIS A 91 -21.97 4.41 -14.79
CA HIS A 91 -20.96 4.46 -13.74
C HIS A 91 -20.84 5.82 -13.08
N ASP A 92 -20.89 6.91 -13.84
CA ASP A 92 -20.83 8.28 -13.32
C ASP A 92 -21.99 8.54 -12.34
N GLU A 93 -23.18 8.04 -12.67
CA GLU A 93 -24.36 8.15 -11.80
C GLU A 93 -24.25 7.27 -10.54
N GLU A 94 -23.66 6.08 -10.65
CA GLU A 94 -23.38 5.23 -9.49
C GLU A 94 -22.32 5.84 -8.56
N ILE A 95 -21.25 6.42 -9.12
CA ILE A 95 -20.24 7.18 -8.36
C ILE A 95 -20.91 8.33 -7.62
N ARG A 96 -21.74 9.12 -8.30
CA ARG A 96 -22.47 10.24 -7.69
C ARG A 96 -23.30 9.78 -6.48
N ARG A 97 -24.00 8.65 -6.60
CA ARG A 97 -24.79 8.08 -5.50
C ARG A 97 -23.90 7.61 -4.35
N SER A 98 -22.80 6.93 -4.64
CA SER A 98 -21.86 6.44 -3.64
C SER A 98 -21.18 7.59 -2.89
N ASP A 99 -20.81 8.68 -3.58
CA ASP A 99 -20.23 9.87 -2.98
C ASP A 99 -21.21 10.57 -2.01
N GLU A 100 -22.49 10.65 -2.37
CA GLU A 100 -23.53 11.17 -1.47
C GLU A 100 -23.69 10.31 -0.21
N GLU A 101 -23.59 8.98 -0.32
CA GLU A 101 -23.63 8.07 0.83
C GLU A 101 -22.39 8.20 1.70
N ASN A 102 -21.21 8.22 1.10
CA ASN A 102 -19.93 8.37 1.80
C ASN A 102 -19.89 9.69 2.56
N LYS A 103 -20.35 10.78 1.94
CA LYS A 103 -20.45 12.08 2.61
C LYS A 103 -21.30 12.03 3.87
N LYS A 104 -22.47 11.36 3.83
CA LYS A 104 -23.32 11.21 5.02
C LYS A 104 -22.65 10.40 6.11
N ARG A 105 -21.94 9.33 5.72
CA ARG A 105 -21.19 8.48 6.66
C ARG A 105 -20.05 9.25 7.32
N ASP A 106 -19.35 10.08 6.56
CA ASP A 106 -18.28 10.92 7.09
C ASP A 106 -18.81 11.98 8.07
N GLU A 107 -19.96 12.60 7.75
CA GLU A 107 -20.65 13.53 8.65
C GLU A 107 -21.09 12.84 9.96
N GLU A 108 -21.62 11.62 9.88
CA GLU A 108 -22.00 10.83 11.07
C GLU A 108 -20.77 10.45 11.91
N ASN A 109 -19.71 9.96 11.27
CA ASN A 109 -18.45 9.62 11.94
C ASN A 109 -17.85 10.84 12.64
N GLN A 110 -17.86 12.00 11.99
CA GLN A 110 -17.38 13.25 12.59
C GLN A 110 -18.17 13.61 13.85
N LYS A 111 -19.50 13.44 13.83
CA LYS A 111 -20.35 13.70 14.99
C LYS A 111 -20.06 12.73 16.13
N LEU A 112 -19.85 11.44 15.84
CA LEU A 112 -19.48 10.44 16.85
C LEU A 112 -18.11 10.75 17.45
N ASP A 113 -17.16 11.19 16.64
CA ASP A 113 -15.84 11.62 17.12
C ASP A 113 -15.94 12.84 18.03
N GLU A 114 -16.81 13.80 17.71
CA GLU A 114 -17.10 14.96 18.58
C GLU A 114 -17.70 14.54 19.92
N GLU A 115 -18.68 13.64 19.90
CA GLU A 115 -19.32 13.11 21.11
C GLU A 115 -18.32 12.32 21.97
N ASN A 116 -17.47 11.49 21.36
CA ASN A 116 -16.41 10.77 22.06
C ASN A 116 -15.42 11.73 22.74
N ARG A 117 -14.98 12.77 22.03
CA ARG A 117 -14.10 13.79 22.62
C ARG A 117 -14.75 14.48 23.82
N TRP A 118 -16.04 14.74 23.75
CA TRP A 118 -16.78 15.35 24.86
C TRP A 118 -16.89 14.41 26.07
N ARG A 119 -17.22 13.14 25.83
CA ARG A 119 -17.26 12.10 26.88
C ARG A 119 -15.91 11.90 27.57
N ASP A 120 -14.82 11.90 26.81
CA ASP A 120 -13.47 11.78 27.37
C ASP A 120 -13.10 12.98 28.25
N ALA A 121 -13.48 14.19 27.83
CA ALA A 121 -13.26 15.40 28.63
C ALA A 121 -14.05 15.37 29.94
N GLU A 122 -15.32 14.97 29.89
CA GLU A 122 -16.17 14.82 31.08
C GLU A 122 -15.61 13.76 32.05
N LEU A 123 -15.17 12.62 31.54
CA LEU A 123 -14.57 11.56 32.35
C LEU A 123 -13.28 12.04 33.03
N LEU A 124 -12.48 12.85 32.34
CA LEU A 124 -11.26 13.43 32.90
C LEU A 124 -11.59 14.42 34.03
N GLU A 125 -12.61 15.26 33.87
CA GLU A 125 -13.09 16.18 34.90
C GLU A 125 -13.63 15.41 36.12
N LEU A 126 -14.42 14.37 35.89
CA LEU A 126 -14.93 13.50 36.96
C LEU A 126 -13.78 12.84 37.73
N ARG A 127 -12.74 12.36 37.03
CA ARG A 127 -11.55 11.79 37.67
C ARG A 127 -10.82 12.82 38.54
N GLN A 128 -10.67 14.05 38.06
CA GLN A 128 -10.04 15.13 38.82
C GLN A 128 -10.88 15.51 40.04
N SER A 129 -12.20 15.63 39.88
CA SER A 129 -13.10 15.96 40.98
C SER A 129 -13.08 14.87 42.05
N HIS A 130 -13.07 13.60 41.65
CA HIS A 130 -12.96 12.48 42.57
C HIS A 130 -11.61 12.46 43.31
N SER A 131 -10.50 12.76 42.62
CA SER A 131 -9.19 12.93 43.25
C SER A 131 -9.22 14.04 44.31
N ARG A 132 -9.81 15.20 43.98
CA ARG A 132 -9.96 16.33 44.91
C ARG A 132 -10.80 15.94 46.14
N VAL A 133 -11.92 15.24 45.94
CA VAL A 133 -12.76 14.76 47.06
C VAL A 133 -11.96 13.81 47.95
N SER A 134 -11.25 12.84 47.37
CA SER A 134 -10.42 11.89 48.15
C SER A 134 -9.33 12.59 48.96
N GLU A 135 -8.70 13.63 48.41
CA GLU A 135 -7.74 14.45 49.15
C GLU A 135 -8.39 15.18 50.33
N MET A 136 -9.58 15.76 50.12
CA MET A 136 -10.34 16.40 51.19
C MET A 136 -10.76 15.41 52.28
N GLU A 137 -11.20 14.20 51.92
CA GLU A 137 -11.55 13.14 52.87
C GLU A 137 -10.36 12.73 53.75
N LYS A 138 -9.15 12.68 53.18
CA LYS A 138 -7.92 12.42 53.96
C LYS A 138 -7.63 13.54 54.95
N LEU A 139 -7.76 14.81 54.54
CA LEU A 139 -7.56 15.96 55.43
C LEU A 139 -8.59 15.96 56.57
N LEU A 140 -9.86 15.70 56.26
CA LEU A 140 -10.93 15.58 57.26
C LEU A 140 -10.63 14.44 58.25
N SER A 141 -10.14 13.30 57.76
CA SER A 141 -9.76 12.17 58.61
C SER A 141 -8.59 12.52 59.54
N PHE A 142 -7.60 13.27 59.06
CA PHE A 142 -6.48 13.75 59.87
C PHE A 142 -6.95 14.75 60.94
N LEU A 143 -7.73 15.77 60.55
CA LEU A 143 -8.27 16.77 61.48
C LEU A 143 -9.19 16.17 62.53
N LYS A 144 -10.02 15.18 62.16
CA LYS A 144 -10.87 14.43 63.10
C LYS A 144 -10.05 13.67 64.15
N LYS A 145 -8.87 13.18 63.78
CA LYS A 145 -7.98 12.46 64.70
C LYS A 145 -7.29 13.40 65.69
N ASP A 146 -6.94 14.61 65.25
CA ASP A 146 -6.09 15.52 66.02
C ASP A 146 -6.87 16.55 66.86
N ASP A 147 -8.10 16.93 66.48
CA ASP A 147 -8.96 17.84 67.27
C ASP A 147 -10.32 17.20 67.63
N PRO A 148 -10.56 16.86 68.92
CA PRO A 148 -11.80 16.24 69.35
C PRO A 148 -13.04 17.15 69.20
N ARG A 149 -12.89 18.48 69.12
CA ARG A 149 -14.01 19.40 68.85
C ARG A 149 -14.45 19.29 67.39
N ILE A 150 -13.49 19.14 66.48
CA ILE A 150 -13.76 18.92 65.05
C ILE A 150 -14.44 17.56 64.85
N ALA A 151 -14.02 16.52 65.58
CA ALA A 151 -14.67 15.21 65.56
C ALA A 151 -16.15 15.28 65.97
N ALA A 152 -16.45 15.89 67.13
CA ALA A 152 -17.82 16.05 67.60
C ALA A 152 -18.68 16.86 66.62
N TYR A 153 -18.12 17.91 66.00
CA TYR A 153 -18.82 18.70 64.99
C TYR A 153 -19.16 17.87 63.74
N LEU A 154 -18.20 17.15 63.17
CA LEU A 154 -18.42 16.33 61.96
C LEU A 154 -19.41 15.18 62.20
N ASP A 155 -19.35 14.53 63.37
CA ASP A 155 -20.30 13.47 63.72
C ASP A 155 -21.73 14.01 63.87
N SER A 156 -21.90 15.18 64.48
CA SER A 156 -23.22 15.84 64.58
C SER A 156 -23.79 16.31 63.24
N ALA A 157 -22.93 16.69 62.27
CA ALA A 157 -23.37 17.12 60.94
C ALA A 157 -23.85 15.95 60.06
N ASN A 158 -23.30 14.75 60.25
CA ASN A 158 -23.73 13.55 59.53
C ASN A 158 -25.11 13.04 59.99
N GLU A 159 -25.48 13.24 61.26
CA GLU A 159 -26.79 12.85 61.78
C GLU A 159 -27.95 13.68 61.19
N THR A 160 -27.68 14.90 60.73
CA THR A 160 -28.70 15.81 60.19
C THR A 160 -29.02 15.65 58.70
N ASN A 161 -28.31 14.77 57.97
CA ASN A 161 -28.44 14.59 56.50
C ASN A 161 -29.12 13.27 56.08
N THR A 162 -29.81 12.58 57.01
CA THR A 162 -30.63 11.38 56.75
C THR A 162 -32.11 11.70 56.88
#